data_AF-A0A529HU91-F1
#
_entry.id   AF-A0A529HU91-F1
#
_cell.length_a   1.000
_cell.length_b   1.000
_cell.length_c   1.000
_cell.angle_alpha   90.00
_cell.angle_beta   90.00
_cell.angle_gamma   90.00
#
_symmetry.space_group_name_H-M   'P 1'
#
loop_
_entity.id
_entity.type
_entity.pdbx_description
1 polymer ?
#
loop_
_entity_poly.entity_id
_entity_poly.type
_entity_poly.pdbx_seq_one_letter_code
_entity_poly.pdbx_strand_id
1 'polypeptide(L)' 'VYTGLTVETVDLHDRQTLVPGSAFHGPAVVVQEDTTFALPAGTQARVDRHLNLVLTFAE' A
#
# COMPACT_ATOMS: atom_id res chain seq x y z
N VAL A 1 10.41 4.31 7.14
CA VAL A 1 10.91 3.79 5.85
C VAL A 1 11.88 4.81 5.26
N TYR A 2 13.00 4.37 4.68
CA TYR A 2 13.95 5.28 4.01
C TYR A 2 13.61 5.38 2.52
N THR A 3 13.24 6.57 2.05
CA THR A 3 12.88 6.85 0.65
C THR A 3 13.39 8.23 0.27
N GLY A 4 13.78 8.48 -0.98
CA GLY A 4 14.11 9.85 -1.42
C GLY A 4 15.20 10.56 -0.60
N LEU A 5 16.13 9.81 0.02
CA LEU A 5 17.18 10.27 0.93
C LEU A 5 16.76 10.65 2.36
N THR A 6 15.49 10.49 2.73
CA THR A 6 14.93 10.80 4.06
C THR A 6 14.37 9.55 4.75
N VAL A 7 14.32 9.55 6.08
CA VAL A 7 13.57 8.55 6.87
C VAL A 7 12.22 9.15 7.25
N GLU A 8 11.15 8.43 6.93
CA GLU A 8 9.77 8.88 7.16
C GLU A 8 8.93 7.81 7.85
N THR A 9 7.97 8.24 8.67
CA THR A 9 6.91 7.36 9.18
C THR A 9 5.86 7.22 8.08
N VAL A 10 5.43 5.98 7.81
CA VAL A 10 4.45 5.68 6.77
C VAL A 10 3.38 4.75 7.34
N ASP A 11 2.22 4.72 6.70
CA ASP A 11 1.14 3.84 7.12
C ASP A 11 1.54 2.37 6.91
N LEU A 12 1.17 1.53 7.88
CA LEU A 12 1.39 0.09 7.84
C LEU A 12 0.02 -0.60 7.85
N HIS A 13 -0.27 -1.34 6.79
CA HIS A 13 -1.51 -2.09 6.64
C HIS A 13 -1.24 -3.58 6.74
N ASP A 14 -1.95 -4.26 7.64
CA ASP A 14 -2.05 -5.71 7.59
C ASP A 14 -2.98 -6.11 6.45
N ARG A 15 -2.45 -6.84 5.47
CA ARG A 15 -3.20 -7.28 4.29
C ARG A 15 -4.47 -8.05 4.66
N GLN A 16 -4.45 -8.84 5.74
CA GLN A 16 -5.59 -9.67 6.15
C GLN A 16 -6.79 -8.83 6.61
N THR A 17 -6.56 -7.57 6.99
CA THR A 17 -7.60 -6.64 7.46
C THR A 17 -8.25 -5.82 6.34
N LEU A 18 -7.66 -5.84 5.12
CA LEU A 18 -8.15 -5.06 3.99
C LEU A 18 -9.29 -5.80 3.27
N VAL A 19 -10.45 -5.15 3.21
CA VAL A 19 -11.71 -5.68 2.67
C VAL A 19 -12.01 -5.11 1.28
N PRO A 20 -12.91 -5.72 0.49
CA PRO A 20 -13.33 -5.12 -0.78
C PRO A 20 -13.82 -3.68 -0.59
N GLY A 21 -13.30 -2.77 -1.41
CA GLY A 21 -13.60 -1.34 -1.31
C GLY A 21 -12.65 -0.55 -0.40
N SER A 22 -11.77 -1.18 0.39
CA SER A 22 -10.68 -0.48 1.05
C SER A 22 -9.86 0.31 0.03
N ALA A 23 -9.60 1.58 0.33
CA ALA A 23 -8.80 2.47 -0.50
C ALA A 23 -7.90 3.35 0.37
N PHE A 24 -6.66 3.55 -0.07
CA PHE A 24 -5.65 4.32 0.64
C PHE A 24 -4.57 4.80 -0.34
N HIS A 25 -3.71 5.70 0.14
CA HIS A 25 -2.65 6.32 -0.66
C HIS A 25 -1.28 5.99 -0.09
N GLY A 26 -0.27 5.94 -0.95
CA GLY A 26 1.13 5.95 -0.53
C GLY A 26 1.57 7.35 -0.08
N PRO A 27 2.63 7.46 0.73
CA PRO A 27 3.55 6.38 1.08
C PRO A 27 3.00 5.44 2.17
N ALA A 28 3.05 4.13 1.89
CA ALA A 28 2.53 3.10 2.78
C ALA A 28 3.23 1.75 2.56
N VAL A 29 3.12 0.85 3.54
CA VAL A 29 3.56 -0.54 3.43
C VAL A 29 2.37 -1.44 3.72
N VAL A 30 2.14 -2.43 2.86
CA VAL A 30 1.17 -3.50 3.09
C VAL A 30 1.95 -4.78 3.39
N VAL A 31 1.78 -5.31 4.60
CA VAL A 31 2.42 -6.56 5.01
C VAL A 31 1.47 -7.73 4.84
N GLN A 32 2.02 -8.83 4.31
CA GLN A 32 1.39 -10.13 4.20
C GLN A 32 2.41 -11.18 4.68
N GLU A 33 1.95 -12.38 5.04
CA GLU A 33 2.83 -13.45 5.55
C GLU A 33 3.94 -13.83 4.56
N ASP A 34 3.64 -13.81 3.26
CA ASP A 34 4.50 -14.29 2.16
C ASP A 34 4.94 -13.17 1.20
N THR A 35 4.46 -11.93 1.38
CA THR A 35 4.82 -10.80 0.52
C THR A 35 4.71 -9.47 1.25
N THR A 36 5.35 -8.45 0.71
CA THR A 36 5.25 -7.09 1.23
C THR A 36 5.20 -6.12 0.07
N PHE A 37 4.18 -5.26 0.03
CA PHE A 37 4.08 -4.19 -0.94
C PHE A 37 4.56 -2.89 -0.31
N ALA A 38 5.62 -2.30 -0.87
CA ALA A 38 6.00 -0.93 -0.59
C ALA A 38 5.33 -0.02 -1.62
N LEU A 39 4.50 0.92 -1.16
CA LEU A 39 3.79 1.88 -2.01
C LEU A 39 4.50 3.23 -1.90
N PRO A 40 5.21 3.69 -2.95
CA PRO A 40 5.81 5.01 -2.97
C PRO A 40 4.79 6.15 -2.86
N ALA A 41 5.26 7.35 -2.56
CA ALA A 41 4.44 8.56 -2.60
C ALA A 41 3.73 8.71 -3.96
N GLY A 42 2.46 9.13 -3.95
CA GLY A 42 1.64 9.28 -5.15
C GLY A 42 0.97 7.98 -5.65
N THR A 43 1.28 6.83 -5.05
CA THR A 43 0.58 5.57 -5.36
C THR A 43 -0.84 5.61 -4.80
N GLN A 44 -1.81 5.13 -5.58
CA GLN A 44 -3.17 4.88 -5.11
C GLN A 44 -3.40 3.37 -5.03
N ALA A 45 -4.00 2.92 -3.94
CA ALA A 45 -4.31 1.53 -3.72
C ALA A 45 -5.81 1.33 -3.47
N ARG A 46 -6.37 0.29 -4.07
CA ARG A 46 -7.75 -0.15 -3.81
C ARG A 46 -7.84 -1.67 -3.81
N VAL A 47 -8.63 -2.21 -2.89
CA VAL A 47 -9.00 -3.63 -2.91
C VAL A 47 -10.27 -3.80 -3.74
N ASP A 48 -10.20 -4.59 -4.81
CA ASP A 48 -11.37 -4.88 -5.63
C ASP A 48 -12.28 -5.96 -5.02
N ARG A 49 -13.38 -6.27 -5.70
CA ARG A 49 -14.35 -7.30 -5.26
C ARG A 49 -13.77 -8.72 -5.24
N HIS A 50 -12.65 -8.94 -5.91
CA HIS A 50 -11.95 -10.22 -5.97
C HIS A 50 -10.81 -10.29 -4.96
N LEU A 51 -10.68 -9.29 -4.08
CA LEU A 51 -9.58 -9.14 -3.12
C LEU A 51 -8.22 -8.97 -3.80
N ASN A 52 -8.17 -8.44 -5.02
CA ASN A 52 -6.91 -7.99 -5.59
C ASN A 52 -6.57 -6.62 -5.01
N LEU A 53 -5.31 -6.43 -4.63
CA LEU A 53 -4.75 -5.11 -4.35
C LEU A 53 -4.35 -4.46 -5.68
N VAL A 54 -5.18 -3.55 -6.17
CA VAL A 54 -4.94 -2.82 -7.42
C VAL A 54 -4.18 -1.53 -7.11
N LEU A 55 -3.02 -1.37 -7.73
CA LEU A 55 -2.15 -0.21 -7.55
C LEU A 55 -2.13 0.65 -8.82
N THR A 56 -2.26 1.96 -8.66
CA THR A 56 -2.05 2.96 -9.71
C THR A 56 -0.91 3.87 -9.29
N PHE A 57 0.08 4.06 -10.16
CA PHE A 57 1.22 4.95 -9.92
C PHE A 57 1.02 6.26 -10.65
N ALA A 58 1.53 7.36 -10.08
CA ALA A 58 1.65 8.61 -10.81
C ALA A 58 2.68 8.42 -11.95
N GLU A 59 2.39 9.00 -13.12
CA GLU A 59 3.27 8.99 -14.29
C GLU A 59 4.50 9.89 -14.09
#